data_AF-A0A523QLA2-F1
#
_entry.id   AF-A0A523QLA2-F1
#
_cell.length_a   1.000
_cell.length_b   1.000
_cell.length_c   1.000
_cell.angle_alpha   90.00
_cell.angle_beta   90.00
_cell.angle_gamma   90.00
#
_symmetry.space_group_name_H-M   'P 1'
#
loop_
_entity.id
_entity.type
_entity.pdbx_description
1 polymer ?
#
loop_
_entity_poly.entity_id
_entity_poly.type
_entity_poly.pdbx_seq_one_letter_code
_entity_poly.pdbx_strand_id
1 'polypeptide(L)'
;MKRTSYELFMILFERLIKSGLPLADPYPRLVWQKKKTAIVKEKKVDLSKFKILCDFGGRAFGFIRCKEPEKINLARFKALVDKHLVSEDEREKLWPGAKELWVYGIRDWFPFEGSRKIRKAAGGTQASIIEVVFKRKNFDPRLTAKELKEASNEELVSLHGQVHTFWEERGGRRGDELVINAHLLIVGEMKRRGLEHRIQDQLDEIAAELMGLRVNEDYVYMDDLQEILGSRFTLKDP
;
A
#
# COMPACT_ATOMS: atom_id res chain seq x y z
N MET A 1 -21.35 8.68 -2.16
CA MET A 1 -20.78 9.02 -3.48
C MET A 1 -20.52 7.72 -4.22
N LYS A 2 -21.03 7.53 -5.45
CA LYS A 2 -20.74 6.30 -6.23
C LYS A 2 -19.26 6.33 -6.62
N ARG A 3 -18.54 5.22 -6.38
CA ARG A 3 -17.14 5.13 -6.81
C ARG A 3 -17.05 5.20 -8.32
N THR A 4 -16.07 5.94 -8.84
CA THR A 4 -15.85 6.00 -10.28
C THR A 4 -15.28 4.67 -10.77
N SER A 5 -15.46 4.35 -12.06
CA SER A 5 -14.84 3.16 -12.67
C SER A 5 -13.31 3.17 -12.51
N TYR A 6 -12.70 4.35 -12.48
CA TYR A 6 -11.26 4.53 -12.23
C TYR A 6 -10.86 4.12 -10.81
N GLU A 7 -11.62 4.56 -9.80
CA GLU A 7 -11.37 4.17 -8.41
C GLU A 7 -11.49 2.65 -8.21
N LEU A 8 -12.51 2.03 -8.79
CA LEU A 8 -12.68 0.58 -8.76
C LEU A 8 -11.49 -0.14 -9.43
N PHE A 9 -11.02 0.38 -10.56
CA PHE A 9 -9.86 -0.15 -11.28
C PHE A 9 -8.57 -0.05 -10.46
N MET A 10 -8.33 1.09 -9.80
CA MET A 10 -7.18 1.29 -8.92
C MET A 10 -7.21 0.34 -7.71
N ILE A 11 -8.39 0.11 -7.13
CA ILE A 11 -8.57 -0.86 -6.04
C ILE A 11 -8.21 -2.28 -6.49
N LEU A 12 -8.64 -2.68 -7.70
CA LEU A 12 -8.28 -3.98 -8.27
C LEU A 12 -6.78 -4.10 -8.51
N PHE A 13 -6.15 -3.03 -9.01
CA PHE A 13 -4.70 -3.00 -9.25
C PHE A 13 -3.90 -3.17 -7.97
N GLU A 14 -4.28 -2.50 -6.88
CA GLU A 14 -3.65 -2.66 -5.56
C GLU A 14 -3.77 -4.09 -5.00
N ARG A 15 -4.84 -4.80 -5.35
CA ARG A 15 -5.04 -6.20 -4.95
C ARG A 15 -4.20 -7.16 -5.78
N LEU A 16 -4.18 -6.99 -7.10
CA LEU A 16 -3.60 -7.95 -8.04
C LEU A 16 -2.09 -7.74 -8.26
N ILE A 17 -1.62 -6.50 -8.19
CA ILE A 17 -0.23 -6.15 -8.54
C ILE A 17 0.57 -6.00 -7.26
N LYS A 18 1.46 -6.96 -7.01
CA LYS A 18 2.36 -6.95 -5.85
C LYS A 18 3.78 -6.56 -6.19
N SER A 19 4.25 -6.89 -7.39
CA SER A 19 5.65 -6.66 -7.75
C SER A 19 5.96 -5.20 -8.11
N GLY A 20 7.10 -4.71 -7.64
CA GLY A 20 7.60 -3.36 -7.85
C GLY A 20 8.67 -3.27 -8.94
N LEU A 21 8.70 -2.12 -9.62
CA LEU A 21 9.76 -1.69 -10.52
C LEU A 21 10.53 -0.53 -9.86
N PRO A 22 11.66 -0.82 -9.20
CA PRO A 22 12.49 0.22 -8.60
C PRO A 22 13.32 0.92 -9.69
N LEU A 23 13.36 2.25 -9.64
CA LEU A 23 14.33 3.06 -10.38
C LEU A 23 15.09 3.97 -9.42
N ALA A 24 16.32 4.32 -9.81
CA ALA A 24 17.11 5.32 -9.09
C ALA A 24 16.43 6.69 -9.14
N ASP A 25 16.60 7.47 -8.08
CA ASP A 25 16.19 8.86 -8.08
C ASP A 25 16.99 9.65 -9.15
N PRO A 26 16.39 10.59 -9.90
CA PRO A 26 15.02 11.13 -9.81
C PRO A 26 13.98 10.43 -10.71
N TYR A 27 14.34 9.34 -11.38
CA TYR A 27 13.58 8.80 -12.51
C TYR A 27 12.12 8.39 -12.20
N PRO A 28 11.76 7.79 -11.04
CA PRO A 28 10.36 7.53 -10.71
C PRO A 28 9.51 8.80 -10.69
N ARG A 29 10.07 9.92 -10.17
CA ARG A 29 9.37 11.21 -10.15
C ARG A 29 9.20 11.77 -11.55
N LEU A 30 10.19 11.61 -12.42
CA LEU A 30 10.08 12.07 -13.81
C LEU A 30 8.98 11.32 -14.59
N VAL A 31 8.78 10.02 -14.31
CA VAL A 31 7.65 9.27 -14.87
C VAL A 31 6.32 9.76 -14.27
N TRP A 32 6.27 9.97 -12.94
CA TRP A 32 5.07 10.47 -12.28
C TRP A 32 4.63 11.85 -12.80
N GLN A 33 5.59 12.73 -13.09
CA GLN A 33 5.39 14.03 -13.74
C GLN A 33 5.13 13.94 -15.26
N LYS A 34 5.07 12.74 -15.84
CA LYS A 34 4.89 12.47 -17.28
C LYS A 34 6.00 13.03 -18.19
N LYS A 35 7.17 13.34 -17.64
CA LYS A 35 8.35 13.83 -18.40
C LYS A 35 9.16 12.71 -19.02
N LYS A 36 9.33 11.60 -18.29
CA LYS A 36 10.06 10.41 -18.75
C LYS A 36 9.08 9.40 -19.35
N THR A 37 9.24 9.07 -20.63
CA THR A 37 8.35 8.15 -21.36
C THR A 37 9.01 6.81 -21.73
N ALA A 38 10.29 6.65 -21.40
CA ALA A 38 11.03 5.41 -21.60
C ALA A 38 11.92 5.04 -20.40
N ILE A 39 12.03 3.75 -20.12
CA ILE A 39 12.90 3.17 -19.07
C ILE A 39 14.05 2.44 -19.74
N VAL A 40 15.26 2.55 -19.18
CA VAL A 40 16.45 1.86 -19.69
C VAL A 40 16.94 0.88 -18.63
N LYS A 41 17.35 -0.32 -19.08
CA LYS A 41 17.95 -1.36 -18.25
C LYS A 41 19.10 -2.02 -18.99
N GLU A 42 20.14 -2.43 -18.27
CA GLU A 42 21.25 -3.21 -18.84
C GLU A 42 20.83 -4.63 -19.22
N LYS A 43 20.03 -5.29 -18.38
CA LYS A 43 19.53 -6.64 -18.63
C LYS A 43 18.08 -6.61 -19.11
N LYS A 44 17.73 -7.53 -20.01
CA LYS A 44 16.35 -7.73 -20.45
C LYS A 44 15.51 -8.23 -19.28
N VAL A 45 14.36 -7.60 -19.04
CA VAL A 45 13.42 -7.93 -17.97
C VAL A 45 12.00 -7.90 -18.54
N ASP A 46 11.11 -8.73 -17.99
CA ASP A 46 9.70 -8.72 -18.39
C ASP A 46 8.94 -7.59 -17.71
N LEU A 47 8.60 -6.55 -18.49
CA LEU A 47 7.77 -5.42 -18.08
C LEU A 47 6.43 -5.38 -18.84
N SER A 48 6.02 -6.50 -19.45
CA SER A 48 4.74 -6.65 -20.16
C SER A 48 3.55 -6.67 -19.20
N LYS A 49 3.77 -7.11 -17.95
CA LYS A 49 2.81 -7.10 -16.85
C LYS A 49 2.90 -5.81 -16.04
N PHE A 50 1.81 -5.42 -15.41
CA PHE A 50 1.80 -4.27 -14.52
C PHE A 50 2.77 -4.46 -13.34
N LYS A 51 3.44 -3.38 -12.97
CA LYS A 51 4.33 -3.25 -11.82
C LYS A 51 3.98 -2.00 -11.03
N ILE A 52 4.35 -1.95 -9.75
CA ILE A 52 4.30 -0.72 -8.95
C ILE A 52 5.60 0.06 -9.16
N LEU A 53 5.52 1.25 -9.76
CA LEU A 53 6.70 2.12 -9.90
C LEU A 53 7.10 2.66 -8.53
N CYS A 54 8.36 2.47 -8.16
CA CYS A 54 8.89 2.88 -6.85
C CYS A 54 10.34 3.35 -6.93
N ASP A 55 10.79 3.99 -5.84
CA ASP A 55 12.19 4.31 -5.62
C ASP A 55 12.81 3.44 -4.53
N PHE A 56 14.14 3.44 -4.44
CA PHE A 56 14.87 2.77 -3.37
C PHE A 56 14.72 3.47 -2.00
N GLY A 57 14.15 4.69 -1.98
CA GLY A 57 13.87 5.47 -0.77
C GLY A 57 12.63 5.00 0.01
N GLY A 58 11.84 4.09 -0.57
CA GLY A 58 10.60 3.59 0.04
C GLY A 58 9.38 4.42 -0.33
N ARG A 59 9.34 4.97 -1.56
CA ARG A 59 8.15 5.63 -2.13
C ARG A 59 7.66 4.89 -3.36
N ALA A 60 6.34 4.82 -3.52
CA ALA A 60 5.66 4.32 -4.70
C ALA A 60 4.82 5.42 -5.36
N PHE A 61 4.73 5.38 -6.69
CA PHE A 61 4.21 6.49 -7.50
C PHE A 61 2.99 6.12 -8.35
N GLY A 62 2.74 4.83 -8.58
CA GLY A 62 1.62 4.37 -9.40
C GLY A 62 1.88 3.01 -10.03
N PHE A 63 0.97 2.60 -10.92
CA PHE A 63 1.10 1.37 -11.70
C PHE A 63 1.60 1.64 -13.10
N ILE A 64 2.57 0.84 -13.53
CA ILE A 64 3.24 1.00 -14.82
C ILE A 64 3.29 -0.32 -15.57
N ARG A 65 3.15 -0.24 -16.90
CA ARG A 65 3.33 -1.35 -17.83
C ARG A 65 4.07 -0.84 -19.06
N CYS A 66 5.04 -1.59 -19.54
CA CYS A 66 5.87 -1.17 -20.67
C CYS A 66 5.54 -1.95 -21.94
N LYS A 67 5.96 -1.40 -23.07
CA LYS A 67 6.02 -2.08 -24.36
C LYS A 67 7.15 -3.11 -24.35
N GLU A 68 7.18 -3.96 -25.38
CA GLU A 68 8.32 -4.84 -25.60
C GLU A 68 9.61 -4.02 -25.73
N PRO A 69 10.73 -4.52 -25.18
CA PRO A 69 11.97 -3.77 -25.18
C PRO A 69 12.69 -3.83 -26.53
N GLU A 70 13.28 -2.70 -26.90
CA GLU A 70 14.20 -2.58 -28.02
C GLU A 70 15.64 -2.64 -27.48
N LYS A 71 16.48 -3.50 -28.07
CA LYS A 71 17.92 -3.53 -27.78
C LYS A 71 18.58 -2.37 -28.52
N ILE A 72 19.32 -1.53 -27.82
CA ILE A 72 19.92 -0.31 -28.35
C ILE A 72 21.41 -0.24 -28.05
N ASN A 73 22.17 0.35 -28.96
CA ASN A 73 23.58 0.70 -28.76
C ASN A 73 23.71 2.13 -28.19
N LEU A 74 24.95 2.57 -27.94
CA LEU A 74 25.22 3.90 -27.40
C LEU A 74 24.75 5.05 -28.30
N ALA A 75 24.86 4.92 -29.63
CA ALA A 75 24.37 5.95 -30.55
C ALA A 75 22.85 6.11 -30.46
N ARG A 76 22.13 5.00 -30.41
CA ARG A 76 20.67 4.99 -30.24
C ARG A 76 20.23 5.44 -28.85
N PHE A 77 21.01 5.15 -27.81
CA PHE A 77 20.81 5.69 -26.47
C PHE A 77 20.85 7.22 -26.48
N LYS A 78 21.91 7.83 -27.04
CA LYS A 78 22.02 9.29 -27.17
C LYS A 78 20.82 9.91 -27.91
N ALA A 79 20.36 9.25 -28.97
CA ALA A 79 19.23 9.70 -29.76
C ALA A 79 17.87 9.63 -29.04
N LEU A 80 17.77 8.93 -27.90
CA LEU A 80 16.53 8.75 -27.12
C LEU A 80 16.57 9.45 -25.76
N VAL A 81 17.56 10.33 -25.55
CA VAL A 81 17.79 11.02 -24.27
C VAL A 81 16.59 11.87 -23.85
N ASP A 82 15.85 12.42 -24.81
CA ASP A 82 14.60 13.16 -24.60
C ASP A 82 13.49 12.31 -23.98
N LYS A 83 13.48 10.99 -24.25
CA LYS A 83 12.47 10.05 -23.75
C LYS A 83 12.85 9.44 -22.42
N HIS A 84 14.10 9.02 -22.27
CA HIS A 84 14.57 8.38 -21.05
C HIS A 84 15.20 9.34 -20.04
N LEU A 85 15.63 10.53 -20.43
CA LEU A 85 16.18 11.55 -19.53
C LEU A 85 17.34 11.04 -18.66
N VAL A 86 18.24 10.21 -19.23
CA VAL A 86 19.46 9.72 -18.56
C VAL A 86 20.64 10.26 -19.33
N SER A 87 21.50 11.06 -18.70
CA SER A 87 22.68 11.59 -19.39
C SER A 87 23.73 10.50 -19.63
N GLU A 88 24.73 10.77 -20.47
CA GLU A 88 25.85 9.84 -20.66
C GLU A 88 26.65 9.62 -19.37
N ASP A 89 26.86 10.68 -18.59
CA ASP A 89 27.57 10.58 -17.31
C ASP A 89 26.79 9.71 -16.30
N GLU A 90 25.47 9.86 -16.25
CA GLU A 90 24.61 9.01 -15.43
C GLU A 90 24.59 7.57 -15.93
N ARG A 91 24.56 7.37 -17.25
CA ARG A 91 24.63 6.05 -17.88
C ARG A 91 25.91 5.30 -17.47
N GLU A 92 27.07 5.96 -17.49
CA GLU A 92 28.34 5.36 -17.05
C GLU A 92 28.32 5.00 -15.56
N LYS A 93 27.73 5.84 -14.72
CA LYS A 93 27.58 5.56 -13.28
C LYS A 93 26.63 4.39 -13.00
N LEU A 94 25.54 4.28 -13.76
CA LEU A 94 24.53 3.25 -13.58
C LEU A 94 24.94 1.90 -14.21
N TRP A 95 25.59 1.94 -15.38
CA TRP A 95 25.97 0.77 -16.19
C TRP A 95 27.38 0.94 -16.77
N PRO A 96 28.42 0.87 -15.92
CA PRO A 96 29.80 1.10 -16.34
C PRO A 96 30.22 0.09 -17.41
N GLY A 97 30.80 0.58 -18.50
CA GLY A 97 31.25 -0.26 -19.63
C GLY A 97 30.16 -0.93 -20.48
N ALA A 98 28.87 -0.73 -20.19
CA ALA A 98 27.77 -1.31 -20.96
C ALA A 98 27.70 -0.70 -22.38
N LYS A 99 27.93 -1.53 -23.41
CA LYS A 99 27.87 -1.12 -24.83
C LYS A 99 26.47 -1.22 -25.43
N GLU A 100 25.61 -2.02 -24.81
CA GLU A 100 24.25 -2.29 -25.24
C GLU A 100 23.31 -2.21 -24.05
N LEU A 101 22.12 -1.67 -24.28
CA LEU A 101 21.08 -1.46 -23.28
C LEU A 101 19.73 -1.86 -23.85
N TRP A 102 18.73 -2.01 -22.99
CA TRP A 102 17.34 -2.25 -23.37
C TRP A 102 16.50 -1.05 -23.02
N VAL A 103 15.78 -0.51 -24.00
CA VAL A 103 14.84 0.58 -23.80
C VAL A 103 13.40 0.08 -23.85
N TYR A 104 12.59 0.52 -22.89
CA TYR A 104 11.21 0.14 -22.70
C TYR A 104 10.35 1.39 -22.78
N GLY A 105 9.57 1.53 -23.84
CA GLY A 105 8.55 2.58 -23.90
C GLY A 105 7.44 2.32 -22.89
N ILE A 106 6.99 3.34 -22.16
CA ILE A 106 5.84 3.21 -21.26
C ILE A 106 4.57 3.01 -22.11
N ARG A 107 3.82 1.94 -21.84
CA ARG A 107 2.55 1.64 -22.51
C ARG A 107 1.38 2.22 -21.72
N ASP A 108 1.33 1.90 -20.43
CA ASP A 108 0.25 2.29 -19.54
C ASP A 108 0.81 2.88 -18.25
N TRP A 109 0.21 3.97 -17.78
CA TRP A 109 0.62 4.67 -16.58
C TRP A 109 -0.61 5.13 -15.79
N PHE A 110 -0.72 4.64 -14.55
CA PHE A 110 -1.79 4.98 -13.61
C PHE A 110 -1.16 5.58 -12.35
N PRO A 111 -0.97 6.92 -12.31
CA PRO A 111 -0.32 7.58 -11.18
C PRO A 111 -1.20 7.52 -9.93
N PHE A 112 -0.57 7.46 -8.77
CA PHE A 112 -1.21 7.84 -7.52
C PHE A 112 -1.34 9.35 -7.44
N GLU A 113 -2.35 9.84 -6.72
CA GLU A 113 -2.55 11.28 -6.45
C GLU A 113 -1.33 11.89 -5.72
N GLY A 114 -0.67 11.10 -4.90
CA GLY A 114 0.58 11.45 -4.23
C GLY A 114 1.47 10.23 -4.05
N SER A 115 2.78 10.48 -3.82
CA SER A 115 3.70 9.39 -3.51
C SER A 115 3.30 8.71 -2.20
N ARG A 116 3.21 7.39 -2.21
CA ARG A 116 2.85 6.58 -1.03
C ARG A 116 4.10 5.95 -0.43
N LYS A 117 4.16 5.84 0.91
CA LYS A 117 5.27 5.19 1.59
C LYS A 117 5.15 3.66 1.46
N ILE A 118 6.26 2.98 1.23
CA ILE A 118 6.36 1.52 1.19
C ILE A 118 7.46 1.04 2.14
N ARG A 119 7.39 -0.23 2.58
CA ARG A 119 8.50 -0.86 3.29
C ARG A 119 9.71 -0.87 2.36
N LYS A 120 10.86 -0.41 2.86
CA LYS A 120 12.11 -0.50 2.09
C LYS A 120 12.40 -1.98 1.83
N ALA A 121 12.75 -2.33 0.60
CA ALA A 121 13.25 -3.65 0.30
C ALA A 121 14.47 -3.94 1.20
N ALA A 122 14.48 -5.10 1.85
CA ALA A 122 15.58 -5.50 2.72
C ALA A 122 16.78 -5.88 1.85
N GLY A 123 17.73 -4.94 1.67
CA GLY A 123 19.06 -5.19 1.12
C GLY A 123 19.14 -5.28 -0.43
N GLY A 124 20.12 -4.56 -0.98
CA GLY A 124 20.66 -4.78 -2.32
C GLY A 124 19.93 -4.10 -3.47
N THR A 125 20.71 -3.77 -4.50
CA THR A 125 20.34 -3.17 -5.79
C THR A 125 19.49 -4.15 -6.63
N GLN A 126 18.35 -4.62 -6.11
CA GLN A 126 17.50 -5.56 -6.84
C GLN A 126 16.84 -4.86 -8.03
N ALA A 127 16.95 -5.50 -9.20
CA ALA A 127 16.36 -5.01 -10.45
C ALA A 127 14.81 -4.99 -10.42
N SER A 128 14.19 -5.69 -9.48
CA SER A 128 12.75 -5.78 -9.26
C SER A 128 12.44 -6.10 -7.79
N ILE A 129 11.38 -5.52 -7.23
CA ILE A 129 10.87 -5.86 -5.90
C ILE A 129 9.79 -6.94 -6.08
N ILE A 130 9.93 -8.09 -5.43
CA ILE A 130 8.97 -9.20 -5.55
C ILE A 130 7.59 -8.77 -5.02
N GLU A 131 7.57 -8.13 -3.86
CA GLU A 131 6.37 -7.66 -3.20
C GLU A 131 6.57 -6.27 -2.59
N VAL A 132 5.73 -5.33 -3.00
CA VAL A 132 5.66 -3.97 -2.47
C VAL A 132 4.63 -3.96 -1.35
N VAL A 133 5.10 -3.74 -0.13
CA VAL A 133 4.26 -3.57 1.06
C VAL A 133 4.08 -2.08 1.33
N PHE A 134 2.87 -1.56 1.18
CA PHE A 134 2.58 -0.16 1.49
C PHE A 134 2.60 0.08 3.00
N LYS A 135 3.38 1.08 3.44
CA LYS A 135 3.28 1.58 4.81
C LYS A 135 2.00 2.39 4.90
N ARG A 136 0.99 1.82 5.55
CA ARG A 136 -0.27 2.50 5.78
C ARG A 136 -0.01 3.67 6.75
N LYS A 137 -0.35 4.89 6.32
CA LYS A 137 -0.47 6.06 7.20
C LYS A 137 -1.90 6.23 7.73
N ASN A 138 -2.86 5.73 6.96
CA ASN A 138 -4.28 5.77 7.24
C ASN A 138 -4.82 4.33 7.20
N PHE A 139 -5.89 4.08 7.94
CA PHE A 139 -6.61 2.82 7.92
C PHE A 139 -6.98 2.40 6.50
N ASP A 140 -6.86 1.11 6.19
CA ASP A 140 -7.39 0.54 4.96
C ASP A 140 -8.24 -0.68 5.32
N PRO A 141 -9.57 -0.63 5.07
CA PRO A 141 -10.50 -1.69 5.43
C PRO A 141 -10.26 -3.00 4.66
N ARG A 142 -9.35 -3.02 3.68
CA ARG A 142 -8.97 -4.25 2.96
C ARG A 142 -7.92 -5.02 3.77
N LEU A 143 -8.34 -5.55 4.90
CA LEU A 143 -7.54 -6.41 5.78
C LEU A 143 -7.68 -7.88 5.36
N THR A 144 -6.61 -8.64 5.50
CA THR A 144 -6.63 -10.10 5.31
C THR A 144 -6.56 -10.83 6.65
N ALA A 145 -7.11 -12.04 6.71
CA ALA A 145 -7.02 -12.88 7.90
C ALA A 145 -5.57 -13.21 8.29
N LYS A 146 -4.65 -13.27 7.32
CA LYS A 146 -3.23 -13.48 7.58
C LYS A 146 -2.62 -12.28 8.31
N GLU A 147 -2.87 -11.06 7.81
CA GLU A 147 -2.37 -9.83 8.44
C GLU A 147 -2.88 -9.68 9.87
N LEU A 148 -4.16 -10.01 10.12
CA LEU A 148 -4.74 -9.93 11.47
C LEU A 148 -4.15 -10.96 12.44
N LYS A 149 -3.82 -12.16 11.96
CA LYS A 149 -3.14 -13.19 12.78
C LYS A 149 -1.71 -12.81 13.13
N GLU A 150 -1.04 -12.07 12.27
CA GLU A 150 0.34 -11.62 12.46
C GLU A 150 0.43 -10.32 13.28
N ALA A 151 -0.65 -9.53 13.35
CA ALA A 151 -0.72 -8.30 14.11
C ALA A 151 -0.55 -8.52 15.63
N SER A 152 0.08 -7.60 16.33
CA SER A 152 0.12 -7.56 17.80
C SER A 152 -1.25 -7.22 18.40
N ASN A 153 -1.41 -7.40 19.71
CA ASN A 153 -2.67 -7.03 20.38
C ASN A 153 -2.89 -5.51 20.31
N GLU A 154 -1.83 -4.72 20.48
CA GLU A 154 -1.84 -3.26 20.35
C GLU A 154 -2.21 -2.82 18.92
N GLU A 155 -1.67 -3.51 17.91
CA GLU A 155 -2.01 -3.26 16.51
C GLU A 155 -3.48 -3.58 16.20
N LEU A 156 -4.03 -4.66 16.77
CA LEU A 156 -5.45 -5.01 16.60
C LEU A 156 -6.39 -3.97 17.22
N VAL A 157 -6.10 -3.53 18.44
CA VAL A 157 -6.88 -2.45 19.10
C VAL A 157 -6.78 -1.15 18.30
N SER A 158 -5.59 -0.83 17.80
CA SER A 158 -5.40 0.34 16.95
C SER A 158 -6.17 0.23 15.63
N LEU A 159 -6.16 -0.93 14.97
CA LEU A 159 -6.93 -1.20 13.76
C LEU A 159 -8.44 -1.11 14.01
N HIS A 160 -8.90 -1.53 15.18
CA HIS A 160 -10.29 -1.40 15.61
C HIS A 160 -10.69 0.09 15.72
N GLY A 161 -9.97 0.92 16.47
CA GLY A 161 -10.28 2.36 16.54
C GLY A 161 -10.20 3.05 15.16
N GLN A 162 -9.21 2.66 14.36
CA GLN A 162 -9.04 3.16 13.00
C GLN A 162 -10.20 2.80 12.04
N VAL A 163 -10.84 1.64 12.20
CA VAL A 163 -12.01 1.27 11.39
C VAL A 163 -13.23 2.14 11.71
N HIS A 164 -13.41 2.50 12.98
CA HIS A 164 -14.47 3.41 13.43
C HIS A 164 -14.26 4.83 12.91
N THR A 165 -13.05 5.38 13.05
CA THR A 165 -12.73 6.70 12.47
C THR A 165 -12.98 6.71 10.95
N PHE A 166 -12.54 5.65 10.25
CA PHE A 166 -12.75 5.53 8.81
C PHE A 166 -14.23 5.41 8.43
N TRP A 167 -15.06 4.75 9.24
CA TRP A 167 -16.49 4.65 9.07
C TRP A 167 -17.18 6.01 9.23
N GLU A 168 -16.86 6.73 10.30
CA GLU A 168 -17.43 8.03 10.63
C GLU A 168 -17.11 9.08 9.56
N GLU A 169 -15.84 9.21 9.17
CA GLU A 169 -15.37 10.16 8.15
C GLU A 169 -16.09 10.00 6.80
N ARG A 170 -16.65 8.82 6.53
CA ARG A 170 -17.36 8.49 5.28
C ARG A 170 -18.87 8.70 5.38
N GLY A 171 -19.36 9.14 6.54
CA GLY A 171 -20.77 9.29 6.85
C GLY A 171 -21.46 7.93 6.92
N GLY A 172 -20.99 7.08 7.84
CA GLY A 172 -21.33 5.68 8.08
C GLY A 172 -22.75 5.25 7.68
N ARG A 173 -22.86 4.09 7.03
CA ARG A 173 -24.14 3.59 6.48
C ARG A 173 -24.16 2.08 6.50
N ARG A 174 -25.31 1.51 6.86
CA ARG A 174 -25.55 0.05 6.91
C ARG A 174 -25.17 -0.74 5.64
N GLY A 175 -25.08 -0.09 4.48
CA GLY A 175 -24.66 -0.72 3.22
C GLY A 175 -23.16 -0.63 2.88
N ASP A 176 -22.29 -0.09 3.75
CA ASP A 176 -20.83 -0.06 3.49
C ASP A 176 -20.18 -1.38 3.93
N GLU A 177 -20.47 -2.43 3.15
CA GLU A 177 -20.02 -3.81 3.34
C GLU A 177 -18.50 -3.94 3.53
N LEU A 178 -17.72 -3.06 2.89
CA LEU A 178 -16.27 -3.12 2.97
C LEU A 178 -15.78 -2.84 4.39
N VAL A 179 -16.34 -1.83 5.04
CA VAL A 179 -15.95 -1.42 6.39
C VAL A 179 -16.54 -2.35 7.43
N ILE A 180 -17.79 -2.79 7.24
CA ILE A 180 -18.43 -3.81 8.08
C ILE A 180 -17.63 -5.11 8.06
N ASN A 181 -17.24 -5.61 6.88
CA ASN A 181 -16.44 -6.83 6.79
C ASN A 181 -15.04 -6.66 7.41
N ALA A 182 -14.43 -5.48 7.28
CA ALA A 182 -13.15 -5.19 7.92
C ALA A 182 -13.27 -5.23 9.45
N HIS A 183 -14.30 -4.59 9.98
CA HIS A 183 -14.62 -4.56 11.40
C HIS A 183 -14.90 -5.97 11.95
N LEU A 184 -15.74 -6.76 11.26
CA LEU A 184 -16.01 -8.16 11.61
C LEU A 184 -14.74 -9.02 11.67
N LEU A 185 -13.81 -8.84 10.73
CA LEU A 185 -12.54 -9.57 10.73
C LEU A 185 -11.66 -9.16 11.91
N ILE A 186 -11.58 -7.86 12.24
CA ILE A 186 -10.82 -7.35 13.38
C ILE A 186 -11.43 -7.89 14.69
N VAL A 187 -12.73 -7.73 14.89
CA VAL A 187 -13.45 -8.19 16.09
C VAL A 187 -13.37 -9.70 16.25
N GLY A 188 -13.50 -10.46 15.17
CA GLY A 188 -13.34 -11.91 15.18
C GLY A 188 -11.95 -12.35 15.66
N GLU A 189 -10.90 -11.65 15.22
CA GLU A 189 -9.53 -11.91 15.67
C GLU A 189 -9.30 -11.45 17.12
N MET A 190 -9.85 -10.31 17.52
CA MET A 190 -9.82 -9.83 18.91
C MET A 190 -10.48 -10.83 19.85
N LYS A 191 -11.68 -11.31 19.51
CA LYS A 191 -12.41 -12.34 20.25
C LYS A 191 -11.62 -13.65 20.34
N ARG A 192 -10.99 -14.09 19.24
CA ARG A 192 -10.13 -15.29 19.23
C ARG A 192 -8.98 -15.19 20.24
N ARG A 193 -8.50 -13.98 20.52
CA ARG A 193 -7.40 -13.69 21.46
C ARG A 193 -7.88 -13.32 22.87
N GLY A 194 -9.19 -13.33 23.12
CA GLY A 194 -9.76 -12.88 24.40
C GLY A 194 -9.57 -11.39 24.67
N LEU A 195 -9.42 -10.57 23.61
CA LEU A 195 -9.37 -9.11 23.74
C LEU A 195 -10.80 -8.57 23.85
N GLU A 196 -10.98 -7.58 24.73
CA GLU A 196 -12.27 -6.93 24.93
C GLU A 196 -12.66 -6.06 23.72
N HIS A 197 -13.94 -6.09 23.36
CA HIS A 197 -14.54 -5.28 22.31
C HIS A 197 -15.86 -4.72 22.85
N ARG A 198 -16.08 -3.40 22.75
CA ARG A 198 -17.29 -2.72 23.22
C ARG A 198 -18.10 -2.22 22.04
N ILE A 199 -19.43 -2.28 22.16
CA ILE A 199 -20.35 -1.66 21.20
C ILE A 199 -20.34 -0.15 21.46
N GLN A 200 -19.81 0.62 20.52
CA GLN A 200 -19.65 2.08 20.63
C GLN A 200 -20.57 2.83 19.68
N ASP A 201 -20.87 2.26 18.52
CA ASP A 201 -21.64 2.94 17.49
C ASP A 201 -22.46 1.99 16.61
N GLN A 202 -23.10 2.56 15.59
CA GLN A 202 -23.90 1.82 14.62
C GLN A 202 -23.10 0.74 13.87
N LEU A 203 -21.78 0.88 13.70
CA LEU A 203 -20.96 -0.14 13.05
C LEU A 203 -20.88 -1.39 13.94
N ASP A 204 -20.71 -1.22 15.25
CA ASP A 204 -20.72 -2.33 16.21
C ASP A 204 -22.09 -3.00 16.31
N GLU A 205 -23.18 -2.22 16.31
CA GLU A 205 -24.55 -2.76 16.32
C GLU A 205 -24.80 -3.66 15.09
N ILE A 206 -24.41 -3.19 13.90
CA ILE A 206 -24.53 -3.94 12.65
C ILE A 206 -23.67 -5.22 12.72
N ALA A 207 -22.45 -5.10 13.24
CA ALA A 207 -21.55 -6.24 13.37
C ALA A 207 -22.11 -7.28 14.36
N ALA A 208 -22.67 -6.84 15.49
CA ALA A 208 -23.31 -7.71 16.48
C ALA A 208 -24.51 -8.46 15.89
N GLU A 209 -25.38 -7.76 15.15
CA GLU A 209 -26.52 -8.36 14.45
C GLU A 209 -26.07 -9.44 13.45
N LEU A 210 -25.07 -9.14 12.62
CA LEU A 210 -24.53 -10.08 11.62
C LEU A 210 -23.83 -11.29 12.24
N MET A 211 -23.22 -11.13 13.42
CA MET A 211 -22.60 -12.21 14.18
C MET A 211 -23.60 -13.01 15.03
N GLY A 212 -24.86 -12.57 15.10
CA GLY A 212 -25.88 -13.19 15.96
C GLY A 212 -25.63 -12.99 17.45
N LEU A 213 -24.90 -11.93 17.84
CA LEU A 213 -24.64 -11.57 19.23
C LEU A 213 -25.82 -10.75 19.80
N ARG A 214 -26.17 -10.96 21.07
CA ARG A 214 -27.20 -10.16 21.75
C ARG A 214 -26.59 -8.83 22.21
N VAL A 215 -27.25 -7.71 21.90
CA VAL A 215 -26.77 -6.33 22.17
C VAL A 215 -26.67 -5.99 23.67
N ASN A 216 -27.19 -6.84 24.57
CA ASN A 216 -27.25 -6.62 26.02
C ASN A 216 -26.29 -7.51 26.85
N GLU A 217 -25.16 -7.95 26.30
CA GLU A 217 -24.11 -8.57 27.13
C GLU A 217 -23.15 -7.48 27.63
N ASP A 218 -23.23 -7.16 28.92
CA ASP A 218 -22.34 -6.22 29.59
C ASP A 218 -20.90 -6.78 29.59
N TYR A 219 -19.97 -6.03 29.00
CA TYR A 219 -18.54 -6.24 29.17
C TYR A 219 -17.93 -5.04 29.91
N VAL A 220 -17.23 -5.37 31.00
CA VAL A 220 -16.79 -4.55 32.13
C VAL A 220 -15.89 -3.35 31.73
N TYR A 221 -15.95 -2.25 32.49
CA TYR A 221 -15.40 -0.93 32.12
C TYR A 221 -13.95 -0.69 32.59
N MET A 222 -13.34 0.41 32.11
CA MET A 222 -11.97 0.85 32.46
C MET A 222 -11.80 1.23 33.95
N ASP A 223 -12.91 1.42 34.67
CA ASP A 223 -12.91 1.81 36.08
C ASP A 223 -12.40 0.65 36.98
N ASP A 224 -12.58 -0.60 36.54
CA ASP A 224 -12.12 -1.80 37.23
C ASP A 224 -10.60 -2.03 37.11
N LEU A 225 -9.94 -1.45 36.09
CA LEU A 225 -8.48 -1.54 35.92
C LEU A 225 -7.71 -0.69 36.94
N GLN A 226 -8.30 0.40 37.43
CA GLN A 226 -7.72 1.22 38.50
C GLN A 226 -7.79 0.49 39.85
N GLU A 227 -8.82 -0.34 40.04
CA GLU A 227 -9.03 -1.18 41.22
C GLU A 227 -8.09 -2.41 41.23
N ILE A 228 -7.83 -3.01 40.06
CA ILE A 228 -6.98 -4.21 39.91
C ILE A 228 -5.48 -3.87 39.84
N LEU A 229 -5.08 -2.79 39.17
CA LEU A 229 -3.65 -2.47 38.90
C LEU A 229 -3.09 -1.35 39.78
N GLY A 230 -3.94 -0.70 40.58
CA GLY A 230 -3.58 0.40 41.47
C GLY A 230 -3.26 1.71 40.72
N SER A 231 -3.11 2.79 41.50
CA SER A 231 -2.99 4.19 41.04
C SER A 231 -1.79 4.55 40.14
N ARG A 232 -1.02 3.56 39.66
CA ARG A 232 0.15 3.76 38.79
C ARG A 232 -0.15 3.60 37.30
N PHE A 233 -1.36 3.19 36.93
CA PHE A 233 -1.76 3.18 35.53
C PHE A 233 -2.14 4.60 35.08
N THR A 234 -1.29 5.24 34.28
CA THR A 234 -1.63 6.48 33.56
C THR A 234 -1.44 6.26 32.07
N LEU A 235 -2.50 6.55 31.30
CA LEU A 235 -2.38 6.77 29.87
C LEU A 235 -1.56 8.05 29.69
N LYS A 236 -0.42 7.96 29.01
CA LYS A 236 0.27 9.16 28.55
C LYS A 236 -0.58 9.77 27.45
N ASP A 237 -1.19 10.90 27.76
CA ASP A 237 -1.80 11.78 26.77
C ASP A 237 -0.76 12.26 25.75
N PRO A 238 -1.19 12.59 24.51
CA PRO A 238 -0.33 12.84 23.35
C PRO A 238 0.70 13.95 23.50
#